data_AF-A0A3F3I1U4-F1
#
_entry.id   AF-A0A3F3I1U4-F1
#
_cell.length_a   1.000
_cell.length_b   1.000
_cell.length_c   1.000
_cell.angle_alpha   90.00
_cell.angle_beta   90.00
_cell.angle_gamma   90.00
#
_symmetry.space_group_name_H-M   'P 1'
#
loop_
_entity.id
_entity.type
_entity.pdbx_description
1 polymer ?
#
loop_
_entity_poly.entity_id
_entity_poly.type
_entity_poly.pdbx_seq_one_letter_code
_entity_poly.pdbx_strand_id
1 'polypeptide(L)'
;MEIQNWARPGVQGQMSGAYFTYKNPLEISDTLVSIESPQAMMTQIHESYTTEDGLAGMREKKEIIIAPGQELVLKQGGLHVMLMNLNKDLSENDSVKVSLTFSQIGTTTFTLPVKRN
;
A
#
# COMPACT_ATOMS: atom_id res chain seq x y z
N MET A 1 -9.54 1.19 -17.45
CA MET A 1 -8.44 0.60 -16.66
C MET A 1 -9.04 0.24 -15.32
N GLU A 2 -9.18 -1.05 -15.03
CA GLU A 2 -9.78 -1.51 -13.78
C GLU A 2 -8.71 -1.39 -12.69
N ILE A 3 -8.79 -0.31 -11.91
CA ILE A 3 -7.96 -0.17 -10.71
C ILE A 3 -8.54 -1.14 -9.69
N GLN A 4 -7.98 -2.34 -9.61
CA GLN A 4 -8.39 -3.32 -8.61
C GLN A 4 -7.69 -2.97 -7.30
N ASN A 5 -8.48 -2.60 -6.29
CA ASN A 5 -8.04 -2.44 -4.92
C ASN A 5 -8.07 -3.83 -4.26
N TRP A 6 -6.92 -4.38 -3.89
CA TRP A 6 -6.82 -5.72 -3.30
C TRP A 6 -5.55 -5.90 -2.46
N ALA A 7 -5.55 -6.91 -1.61
CA ALA A 7 -4.38 -7.37 -0.88
C ALA A 7 -4.04 -8.82 -1.26
N ARG A 8 -2.75 -9.14 -1.29
CA ARG A 8 -2.27 -10.48 -1.62
C ARG A 8 -2.49 -11.44 -0.44
N PRO A 9 -2.86 -12.70 -0.69
CA PRO A 9 -2.85 -13.74 0.33
C PRO A 9 -1.47 -13.88 0.96
N GLY A 10 -1.45 -14.26 2.24
CA GLY A 10 -0.22 -14.38 3.00
C GLY A 10 -0.40 -15.27 4.21
N VAL A 11 0.72 -15.79 4.72
CA VAL A 11 0.75 -16.67 5.88
C VAL A 11 1.18 -15.87 7.11
N GLN A 12 0.64 -16.21 8.28
CA GLN A 12 1.05 -15.65 9.55
C GLN A 12 2.59 -15.66 9.70
N GLY A 13 3.14 -14.56 10.20
CA GLY A 13 4.58 -14.38 10.38
C GLY A 13 5.34 -14.02 9.10
N GLN A 14 4.69 -14.03 7.93
CA GLN A 14 5.31 -13.66 6.65
C GLN A 14 4.93 -12.24 6.22
N MET A 15 5.48 -11.83 5.07
CA MET A 15 5.21 -10.55 4.44
C MET A 15 4.13 -10.72 3.35
N SER A 16 3.30 -9.70 3.16
CA SER A 16 2.37 -9.61 2.04
C SER A 16 2.34 -8.21 1.43
N GLY A 17 1.63 -8.05 0.31
CA GLY A 17 1.50 -6.78 -0.42
C GLY A 17 0.05 -6.33 -0.53
N ALA A 18 -0.20 -5.02 -0.43
CA ALA A 18 -1.49 -4.40 -0.70
C ALA A 18 -1.37 -3.33 -1.79
N TYR A 19 -2.39 -3.29 -2.65
CA TYR A 19 -2.40 -2.53 -3.90
C TYR A 19 -3.73 -1.80 -4.05
N PHE A 20 -3.67 -0.51 -4.35
CA PHE A 20 -4.82 0.36 -4.50
C PHE A 20 -4.40 1.68 -5.14
N THR A 21 -5.37 2.50 -5.55
CA THR A 21 -5.08 3.90 -5.91
C THR A 21 -5.77 4.85 -4.95
N TYR A 22 -5.03 5.86 -4.52
CA TYR A 22 -5.56 6.97 -3.75
C TYR A 22 -5.47 8.24 -4.57
N LYS A 23 -6.57 8.98 -4.69
CA LYS A 23 -6.59 10.30 -5.33
C LYS A 23 -6.60 11.37 -4.26
N ASN A 24 -5.67 12.33 -4.33
CA ASN A 24 -5.70 13.49 -3.44
C ASN A 24 -6.95 14.34 -3.76
N PRO A 25 -7.91 14.47 -2.83
CA PRO A 25 -9.15 15.21 -3.06
C PRO A 25 -8.98 16.73 -2.85
N LEU A 26 -7.82 17.19 -2.38
CA LEU A 26 -7.56 18.58 -2.06
C LEU A 26 -7.08 19.38 -3.28
N GLU A 27 -7.29 20.70 -3.23
CA GLU A 27 -6.70 21.67 -4.16
C GLU A 27 -5.25 22.05 -3.79
N ILE A 28 -4.69 21.43 -2.76
CA ILE A 28 -3.30 21.59 -2.29
C ILE A 28 -2.60 20.22 -2.27
N SER A 29 -1.26 20.23 -2.28
CA SER A 29 -0.49 19.00 -2.09
C SER A 29 -0.75 18.42 -0.70
N ASP A 30 -0.86 17.09 -0.62
CA ASP A 30 -0.90 16.35 0.63
C ASP A 30 0.27 15.37 0.70
N THR A 31 0.68 15.01 1.91
CA THR A 31 1.81 14.08 2.13
C THR A 31 1.33 12.91 2.96
N LEU A 32 1.45 11.71 2.39
CA LEU A 32 1.28 10.46 3.13
C LEU A 32 2.49 10.26 4.02
N VAL A 33 2.28 10.28 5.34
CA VAL A 33 3.35 10.22 6.35
C VAL A 33 3.36 8.91 7.14
N SER A 34 2.22 8.21 7.18
CA SER A 34 2.14 6.90 7.83
C SER A 34 1.08 6.04 7.19
N ILE A 35 1.29 4.73 7.29
CA ILE A 35 0.34 3.70 6.92
C ILE A 35 0.29 2.67 8.05
N GLU A 36 -0.91 2.20 8.36
CA GLU A 36 -1.14 1.20 9.41
C GLU A 36 -2.15 0.14 8.96
N SER A 37 -2.01 -1.07 9.47
CA SER A 37 -2.98 -2.15 9.25
C SER A 37 -2.98 -3.08 10.47
N PRO A 38 -4.16 -3.39 11.06
CA PRO A 38 -4.23 -4.32 12.19
C PRO A 38 -3.90 -5.77 11.79
N GLN A 39 -3.84 -6.07 10.50
CA GLN A 39 -3.49 -7.40 9.99
C GLN A 39 -1.98 -7.68 10.03
N ALA A 40 -1.13 -6.68 10.23
CA ALA A 40 0.33 -6.80 10.25
C ALA A 40 0.92 -6.15 11.51
N MET A 41 2.10 -6.59 11.94
CA MET A 41 2.81 -5.90 13.02
C MET A 41 3.39 -4.56 12.58
N MET A 42 3.80 -4.47 11.32
CA MET A 42 4.34 -3.24 10.76
C MET A 42 3.91 -3.10 9.30
N THR A 43 3.78 -1.87 8.84
CA THR A 43 3.43 -1.56 7.46
C THR A 43 4.41 -0.55 6.89
N GLN A 44 4.84 -0.77 5.66
CA GLN A 44 5.80 0.08 4.97
C GLN A 44 5.35 0.33 3.54
N ILE A 45 5.84 1.40 2.93
CA ILE A 45 5.64 1.64 1.50
C ILE A 45 6.94 1.35 0.79
N HIS A 46 6.89 0.50 -0.22
CA HIS A 46 8.06 0.09 -0.99
C HIS A 46 7.86 0.40 -2.45
N GLU A 47 8.91 0.86 -3.11
CA GLU A 47 8.97 0.99 -4.55
C GLU A 47 9.83 -0.13 -5.12
N SER A 48 9.22 -0.97 -5.96
CA SER A 48 9.95 -1.91 -6.79
C SER A 48 10.61 -1.17 -7.97
N TYR A 49 11.89 -1.43 -8.19
CA TYR A 49 12.65 -0.87 -9.30
C TYR A 49 13.49 -1.96 -9.97
N THR A 50 13.82 -1.78 -11.24
CA THR A 50 14.75 -2.63 -11.98
C THR A 50 15.94 -1.79 -12.39
N THR A 51 17.14 -2.28 -12.09
CA THR A 51 18.40 -1.67 -12.51
C THR A 51 18.64 -1.88 -14.00
N GLU A 52 19.58 -1.12 -14.59
CA GLU A 52 19.94 -1.26 -16.01
C GLU A 52 20.47 -2.66 -16.34
N ASP A 53 21.08 -3.34 -15.37
CA ASP A 53 21.56 -4.73 -15.47
C ASP A 53 20.45 -5.79 -15.31
N GLY A 54 19.19 -5.37 -15.20
CA GLY A 54 18.03 -6.26 -15.06
C GLY A 54 17.79 -6.79 -13.64
N LEU A 55 18.56 -6.34 -12.64
CA LEU A 55 18.33 -6.73 -11.25
C LEU A 55 17.13 -5.98 -10.67
N ALA A 56 16.17 -6.71 -10.12
CA ALA A 56 15.04 -6.15 -9.40
C ALA A 56 15.41 -5.85 -7.93
N GLY A 57 14.98 -4.70 -7.43
CA GLY A 57 15.16 -4.26 -6.06
C GLY A 57 13.88 -3.65 -5.49
N MET A 58 13.87 -3.45 -4.18
CA MET A 58 12.83 -2.72 -3.46
C MET A 58 13.48 -1.65 -2.59
N ARG A 59 12.90 -0.45 -2.56
CA ARG A 59 13.30 0.61 -1.62
C ARG A 59 12.11 1.09 -0.81
N GLU A 60 12.33 1.27 0.48
CA GLU A 60 11.33 1.87 1.35
C GLU A 60 11.17 3.37 1.04
N LYS A 61 9.92 3.84 1.11
CA LYS A 61 9.51 5.24 1.04
C LYS A 61 8.83 5.60 2.34
N LYS A 62 9.44 6.50 3.11
CA LYS A 62 8.90 6.98 4.39
C LYS A 62 7.74 7.95 4.19
N GLU A 63 7.85 8.82 3.18
CA GLU A 63 6.87 9.85 2.88
C GLU A 63 6.65 9.94 1.38
N ILE A 64 5.42 10.29 1.00
CA ILE A 64 5.03 10.46 -0.40
C ILE A 64 4.16 11.71 -0.54
N ILE A 65 4.63 12.67 -1.33
CA ILE A 65 3.90 13.89 -1.67
C ILE A 65 2.98 13.59 -2.86
N ILE A 66 1.72 13.97 -2.75
CA ILE A 66 0.69 13.82 -3.77
C ILE A 66 0.16 15.21 -4.12
N ALA A 67 0.44 15.69 -5.32
CA ALA A 67 0.02 17.02 -5.75
C ALA A 67 -1.52 17.13 -5.86
N PRO A 68 -2.09 18.34 -5.96
CA PRO A 68 -3.53 18.54 -6.08
C PRO A 68 -4.14 17.73 -7.22
N GLY A 69 -5.21 16.99 -6.93
CA GLY A 69 -5.92 16.16 -7.91
C GLY A 69 -5.12 15.00 -8.53
N GLN A 70 -3.87 14.76 -8.11
CA GLN A 70 -3.06 13.64 -8.57
C GLN A 70 -3.41 12.34 -7.84
N GLU A 71 -2.98 11.23 -8.44
CA GLU A 71 -3.20 9.89 -7.93
C GLU A 71 -1.89 9.24 -7.48
N LEU A 72 -1.93 8.65 -6.28
CA LEU A 72 -0.95 7.71 -5.79
C LEU A 72 -1.36 6.30 -6.19
N VAL A 73 -0.68 5.74 -7.19
CA VAL A 73 -0.95 4.39 -7.70
C VAL A 73 -0.03 3.38 -7.02
N LEU A 74 -0.60 2.57 -6.13
CA LEU A 74 0.09 1.46 -5.48
C LEU A 74 -0.27 0.15 -6.20
N LYS A 75 0.64 -0.38 -7.00
CA LYS A 75 0.46 -1.55 -7.86
C LYS A 75 1.61 -2.54 -7.77
N GLN A 76 1.34 -3.80 -8.10
CA GLN A 76 2.36 -4.84 -8.18
C GLN A 76 3.46 -4.45 -9.20
N GLY A 77 4.72 -4.61 -8.80
CA GLY A 77 5.88 -4.26 -9.62
C GLY A 77 6.21 -2.76 -9.67
N GLY A 78 5.48 -1.92 -8.93
CA GLY A 78 5.82 -0.52 -8.70
C GLY A 78 5.79 -0.19 -7.22
N LEU A 79 5.23 0.98 -6.89
CA LEU A 79 4.97 1.34 -5.50
C LEU A 79 3.89 0.42 -4.90
N HIS A 80 4.06 -0.06 -3.69
CA HIS A 80 3.07 -0.88 -3.01
C HIS A 80 3.20 -0.81 -1.49
N VAL A 81 2.14 -1.21 -0.80
CA VAL A 81 2.17 -1.34 0.66
C VAL A 81 2.66 -2.73 1.01
N MET A 82 3.67 -2.81 1.85
CA MET A 82 4.22 -4.04 2.40
C MET A 82 3.67 -4.26 3.81
N LEU A 83 2.95 -5.36 3.99
CA LEU A 83 2.43 -5.84 5.27
C LEU A 83 3.50 -6.74 5.89
N MET A 84 4.20 -6.26 6.91
CA MET A 84 5.32 -6.95 7.56
C MET A 84 4.84 -7.78 8.74
N ASN A 85 5.26 -9.04 8.79
CA ASN A 85 4.99 -9.97 9.88
C ASN A 85 3.48 -10.04 10.19
N LEU A 86 2.74 -10.69 9.29
CA LEU A 86 1.28 -10.83 9.40
C LEU A 86 0.89 -11.44 10.75
N ASN A 87 -0.10 -10.84 11.41
CA ASN A 87 -0.61 -11.28 12.71
C ASN A 87 -1.39 -12.61 12.62
N LYS A 88 -1.94 -12.91 11.44
CA LYS A 88 -2.67 -14.14 11.11
C LYS A 88 -2.62 -14.38 9.60
N ASP A 89 -3.06 -15.55 9.17
CA ASP A 89 -3.23 -15.86 7.75
C ASP A 89 -4.21 -14.88 7.09
N LEU A 90 -3.88 -14.49 5.85
CA LEU A 90 -4.74 -13.75 4.92
C LEU A 90 -5.14 -14.69 3.79
N SER A 91 -6.38 -15.17 3.82
CA SER A 91 -6.94 -16.09 2.83
C SER A 91 -7.80 -15.36 1.80
N GLU A 92 -8.05 -15.98 0.65
CA GLU A 92 -9.03 -15.46 -0.30
C GLU A 92 -10.39 -15.27 0.37
N ASN A 93 -11.08 -14.18 0.04
CA ASN A 93 -12.32 -13.69 0.66
C ASN A 93 -12.15 -13.01 2.03
N ASP A 94 -10.95 -12.99 2.61
CA ASP A 94 -10.67 -12.11 3.74
C ASP A 94 -10.63 -10.64 3.29
N SER A 95 -10.49 -9.76 4.28
CA SER A 95 -10.37 -8.32 4.09
C SER A 95 -9.25 -7.74 4.94
N VAL A 96 -8.44 -6.89 4.33
CA VAL A 96 -7.37 -6.13 4.99
C VAL A 96 -7.84 -4.70 5.20
N LYS A 97 -7.78 -4.22 6.44
CA LYS A 97 -8.06 -2.81 6.74
C LYS A 97 -6.74 -2.04 6.62
N VAL A 98 -6.79 -0.91 5.91
CA VAL A 98 -5.65 -0.03 5.73
C VAL A 98 -6.04 1.38 6.18
N SER A 99 -5.21 1.95 7.04
CA SER A 99 -5.28 3.33 7.48
C SER A 99 -4.12 4.12 6.87
N LEU A 100 -4.43 5.19 6.15
CA LEU A 100 -3.46 6.13 5.60
C LEU A 100 -3.53 7.43 6.38
N THR A 101 -2.42 7.87 6.97
CA THR A 101 -2.34 9.16 7.66
C THR A 101 -1.61 10.17 6.78
N PHE A 102 -2.33 11.23 6.46
CA PHE A 102 -1.86 12.34 5.68
C PHE A 102 -1.64 13.58 6.55
N SER A 103 -0.72 14.45 6.13
CA SER A 103 -0.40 15.68 6.87
C SER A 103 -1.53 16.72 6.83
N GLN A 104 -2.29 16.79 5.73
CA GLN A 104 -3.34 17.79 5.56
C GLN A 104 -4.73 17.24 5.91
N ILE A 105 -5.16 16.15 5.27
CA ILE A 105 -6.52 15.60 5.49
C ILE A 105 -6.64 14.72 6.74
N GLY A 106 -5.52 14.31 7.34
CA GLY A 106 -5.49 13.40 8.48
C GLY A 106 -5.64 11.92 8.07
N THR A 107 -6.25 11.11 8.92
CA THR A 107 -6.32 9.65 8.72
C THR A 107 -7.56 9.23 7.93
N THR A 108 -7.35 8.52 6.82
CA THR A 108 -8.39 7.86 6.03
C THR A 108 -8.25 6.35 6.18
N THR A 109 -9.36 5.64 6.39
CA THR A 109 -9.38 4.17 6.52
C THR A 109 -10.26 3.55 5.45
N PHE A 110 -9.80 2.47 4.83
CA PHE A 110 -10.59 1.66 3.90
C PHE A 110 -10.23 0.18 4.02
N THR A 111 -11.01 -0.65 3.33
CA THR A 111 -10.88 -2.09 3.36
C THR A 111 -10.58 -2.63 1.96
N LEU A 112 -9.61 -3.53 1.88
CA LEU A 112 -9.19 -4.20 0.65
C LEU A 112 -9.60 -5.68 0.71
N PRO A 113 -10.25 -6.21 -0.34
CA PRO A 113 -10.47 -7.65 -0.43
C PRO A 113 -9.15 -8.39 -0.65
N VAL A 114 -9.00 -9.56 -0.03
CA VAL A 114 -7.87 -10.46 -0.30
C VAL A 114 -8.20 -11.32 -1.52
N LYS A 115 -7.34 -11.24 -2.54
CA LYS A 115 -7.52 -11.95 -3.82
C LYS A 115 -6.18 -12.41 -4.37
N ARG A 116 -6.19 -13.53 -5.09
CA ARG A 116 -5.03 -14.00 -5.85
C ARG A 116 -5.12 -13.40 -7.26
N ASN A 117 -4.10 -12.63 -7.63
CA ASN A 117 -3.94 -12.08 -8.98
C ASN A 117 -3.37 -13.15 -9.91
#